data_AF-A0A3B9IVS5-F1
#
_entry.id   AF-A0A3B9IVS5-F1
#
_cell.length_a   1.000
_cell.length_b   1.000
_cell.length_c   1.000
_cell.angle_alpha   90.00
_cell.angle_beta   90.00
_cell.angle_gamma   90.00
#
_symmetry.space_group_name_H-M   'P 1'
#
loop_
_entity.id
_entity.type
_entity.pdbx_description
1 polymer ?
#
loop_
_entity_poly.entity_id
_entity_poly.type
_entity_poly.pdbx_seq_one_letter_code
_entity_poly.pdbx_strand_id
1 'polypeptide(L)' 'ASFQETTKALTDAAIRGKSDKLLGLKENVIIGKLIPAGTGMECYSHVKVVKNETFTDHSTTPLTNPIV' A
#
# COMPACT_ATOMS: atom_id res chain seq x y z
N ALA A 1 -20.56 9.69 1.19
CA ALA A 1 -20.48 11.13 1.56
C ALA A 1 -19.01 11.48 1.76
N SER A 2 -18.47 12.55 1.15
CA SER A 2 -17.03 12.84 1.32
C SER A 2 -16.53 14.27 1.08
N PHE A 3 -17.24 15.13 0.34
CA PHE A 3 -16.69 16.48 0.06
C PHE A 3 -17.70 17.63 0.25
N GLN A 4 -18.99 17.44 0.00
CA GLN A 4 -20.04 18.45 0.20
C GLN A 4 -21.37 17.79 0.56
N GLU A 5 -22.30 18.56 1.15
CA GLU A 5 -23.67 18.13 1.50
C GLU A 5 -23.75 16.81 2.31
N THR A 6 -22.78 16.56 3.20
CA THR A 6 -22.62 15.29 3.94
C THR A 6 -23.89 14.85 4.66
N THR A 7 -24.59 15.76 5.35
CA THR A 7 -25.81 15.43 6.11
C THR A 7 -26.90 14.89 5.19
N LYS A 8 -27.19 15.58 4.10
CA LYS A 8 -28.21 15.16 3.12
C LYS A 8 -27.86 13.81 2.48
N ALA A 9 -26.60 13.64 2.08
CA ALA A 9 -26.11 12.41 1.48
C ALA A 9 -26.21 11.20 2.44
N LEU A 10 -25.96 11.40 3.73
CA LEU A 10 -26.11 10.34 4.75
C LEU A 10 -27.58 10.03 5.03
N THR A 11 -28.43 11.06 5.15
CA THR A 11 -29.88 10.89 5.36
C THR A 11 -30.51 10.11 4.21
N ASP A 12 -30.24 10.47 2.96
CA ASP A 12 -30.79 9.77 1.79
C ASP A 12 -30.30 8.32 1.72
N ALA A 13 -29.05 8.06 2.08
CA ALA A 13 -28.50 6.70 2.11
C ALA A 13 -29.15 5.85 3.22
N ALA A 14 -29.35 6.41 4.41
CA ALA A 14 -30.00 5.73 5.53
C ALA A 14 -31.46 5.39 5.22
N ILE A 15 -32.23 6.35 4.70
CA ILE A 15 -33.64 6.14 4.32
C ILE A 15 -33.78 5.05 3.25
N ARG A 16 -32.87 5.03 2.28
CA ARG A 16 -32.89 4.04 1.18
C ARG A 16 -32.23 2.70 1.56
N GLY A 17 -31.67 2.56 2.76
CA GLY A 17 -30.92 1.38 3.17
C GLY A 17 -29.72 1.08 2.26
N LYS A 18 -29.07 2.13 1.73
CA LYS A 18 -28.01 1.99 0.73
C LYS A 18 -26.75 1.40 1.38
N SER A 19 -26.24 0.32 0.79
CA SER A 19 -24.94 -0.28 1.17
C SER A 19 -23.83 0.19 0.22
N ASP A 20 -22.66 0.46 0.77
CA ASP A 20 -21.47 0.83 0.03
C ASP A 20 -20.57 -0.40 -0.15
N LYS A 21 -20.20 -0.69 -1.41
CA LYS A 21 -19.42 -1.88 -1.77
C LYS A 21 -17.91 -1.64 -1.71
N LEU A 22 -17.44 -0.43 -1.38
CA LEU A 22 -16.02 -0.10 -1.23
C LEU A 22 -15.20 -0.42 -2.49
N LEU A 23 -15.70 -0.04 -3.67
CA LEU A 23 -15.07 -0.34 -4.96
C LEU A 23 -14.15 0.78 -5.46
N GLY A 24 -14.44 2.03 -5.11
CA GLY A 24 -13.68 3.19 -5.53
C GLY A 24 -12.52 3.56 -4.61
N LEU A 25 -11.74 4.55 -5.05
CA LEU A 25 -10.58 5.03 -4.31
C LEU A 25 -10.99 5.75 -3.01
N LYS A 26 -11.89 6.73 -3.11
CA LYS A 26 -12.23 7.62 -1.98
C LYS A 26 -12.81 6.86 -0.77
N GLU A 27 -13.74 5.95 -1.03
CA GLU A 27 -14.37 5.13 0.00
C GLU A 27 -13.35 4.21 0.72
N ASN A 28 -12.45 3.55 -0.03
CA ASN A 28 -11.39 2.74 0.58
C ASN A 28 -10.40 3.59 1.40
N VAL A 29 -10.05 4.79 0.92
CA VAL A 29 -9.19 5.74 1.66
C VAL A 29 -9.86 6.17 2.97
N ILE A 30 -11.14 6.55 2.94
CA ILE A 30 -11.87 7.02 4.13
C ILE A 30 -11.96 5.93 5.20
N ILE A 31 -12.12 4.66 4.79
CA ILE A 31 -12.20 3.51 5.71
C ILE A 31 -10.82 3.01 6.15
N GLY A 32 -9.75 3.35 5.44
CA GLY A 32 -8.40 2.85 5.71
C GLY A 32 -8.14 1.44 5.18
N LYS A 33 -8.90 0.99 4.16
CA LYS A 33 -8.64 -0.27 3.44
C LYS A 33 -7.64 -0.02 2.32
N LEU A 34 -6.90 -1.07 1.93
CA LEU A 34 -6.02 -1.05 0.75
C LEU A 34 -6.79 -0.54 -0.47
N ILE A 35 -6.26 0.50 -1.11
CA ILE A 35 -6.91 1.15 -2.23
C ILE A 35 -6.74 0.33 -3.52
N PRO A 36 -7.70 0.37 -4.45
CA PRO A 36 -7.61 -0.35 -5.72
C PRO A 36 -6.72 0.40 -6.73
N ALA A 37 -5.51 0.80 -6.33
CA ALA A 37 -4.56 1.53 -7.16
C ALA A 37 -3.11 1.25 -6.74
N GLY A 38 -2.17 1.36 -7.68
CA GLY A 38 -0.75 1.11 -7.44
C GLY A 38 -0.50 -0.30 -6.90
N THR A 39 0.29 -0.42 -5.82
CA THR A 39 0.57 -1.71 -5.16
C THR A 39 -0.68 -2.37 -4.54
N GLY A 40 -1.78 -1.63 -4.40
CA GLY A 40 -3.05 -2.18 -3.96
C GLY A 40 -3.89 -2.85 -5.06
N MET A 41 -3.42 -2.86 -6.31
CA MET A 41 -4.05 -3.66 -7.37
C MET A 41 -3.68 -5.14 -7.26
N GLU A 42 -4.61 -6.01 -7.63
CA GLU A 42 -4.44 -7.46 -7.58
C GLU A 42 -3.21 -7.95 -8.38
N CYS A 43 -2.93 -7.34 -9.53
CA CYS A 43 -1.77 -7.67 -10.35
C CYS A 43 -0.41 -7.46 -9.65
N TYR A 44 -0.35 -6.64 -8.60
CA TYR A 44 0.87 -6.41 -7.82
C TYR A 44 0.90 -7.19 -6.49
N SER A 45 -0.15 -7.94 -6.16
CA SER A 45 -0.29 -8.60 -4.84
C SER A 45 0.70 -9.75 -4.62
N HIS A 46 1.27 -10.32 -5.68
CA HIS A 46 2.18 -11.47 -5.63
C HIS A 46 3.60 -11.17 -6.15
N VAL A 47 3.98 -9.88 -6.17
CA VAL A 47 5.32 -9.50 -6.63
C VAL A 47 6.34 -9.77 -5.52
N LYS A 48 7.36 -10.58 -5.83
CA LYS A 48 8.47 -10.87 -4.92
C LYS A 48 9.64 -9.91 -5.20
N VAL A 49 10.07 -9.18 -4.18
CA VAL A 49 11.25 -8.32 -4.27
C VAL A 49 12.51 -9.19 -4.23
N VAL A 50 13.34 -9.11 -5.27
CA VAL A 50 14.67 -9.74 -5.31
C VAL A 50 15.70 -8.66 -5.02
N LYS A 51 16.52 -8.85 -3.98
CA LYS A 51 17.65 -7.96 -3.70
C LYS A 51 18.78 -8.28 -4.68
N ASN A 52 19.39 -7.25 -5.26
CA ASN A 52 20.58 -7.41 -6.08
C ASN A 52 21.82 -7.24 -5.20
N GLU A 53 22.43 -8.34 -4.76
CA GLU A 53 23.54 -8.35 -3.79
C GLU A 53 24.92 -8.06 -4.42
N THR A 54 25.00 -7.13 -5.38
CA THR A 54 26.27 -6.81 -6.06
C THR A 54 27.04 -5.61 -5.49
N PHE A 55 26.65 -5.07 -4.33
CA PHE A 55 27.47 -4.08 -3.62
C PHE A 55 28.26 -4.78 -2.51
N THR A 56 29.40 -5.36 -2.89
CA THR A 56 30.46 -5.68 -1.95
C THR A 56 31.09 -4.36 -1.48
N ASP A 57 30.83 -3.98 -0.24
CA ASP A 57 31.55 -2.89 0.44
C ASP A 57 33.05 -3.24 0.49
N HIS A 58 33.84 -2.66 -0.41
CA HIS A 58 35.30 -2.69 -0.33
C HIS A 58 35.78 -1.71 0.75
N SER A 59 35.62 -2.04 2.03
CA SER A 59 36.25 -1.26 3.11
C SER A 59 36.47 -2.04 4.40
N THR A 60 36.98 -3.28 4.34
CA THR A 60 37.66 -3.86 5.52
C THR A 60 38.65 -4.95 5.14
N THR A 61 39.87 -4.55 4.76
CA THR A 61 41.05 -5.39 5.01
C THR A 61 41.87 -4.75 6.13
N PRO A 62 42.06 -5.48 7.24
CA PRO A 62 43.38 -5.53 7.85
C PRO A 62 43.80 -6.97 8.16
N LEU A 63 44.98 -7.34 7.66
CA LEU A 63 46.05 -8.16 8.29
C LEU A 63 45.58 -9.41 9.08
N THR A 64 45.96 -10.63 8.73
CA THR A 64 47.29 -11.20 9.01
C THR A 64 47.27 -12.69 8.61
N ASN A 65 48.38 -13.20 8.08
CA ASN A 65 48.84 -14.58 8.34
C ASN A 65 50.36 -14.60 8.09
N PRO A 66 51.22 -14.81 9.10
CA PRO A 66 52.64 -14.99 8.86
C PRO A 66 52.85 -16.39 8.26
N ILE A 67 53.33 -16.42 7.02
CA ILE A 67 53.86 -17.64 6.40
C ILE A 67 55.34 -17.72 6.80
N VAL A 68 55.74 -18.93 7.21
CA VAL A 68 57.12 -19.41 7.45
C VAL A 68 58.23 -18.70 6.68
#